data_AF-A0A6J6M537-F1
#
_entry.id   AF-A0A6J6M537-F1
#
_cell.length_a   1.000
_cell.length_b   1.000
_cell.length_c   1.000
_cell.angle_alpha   90.00
_cell.angle_beta   90.00
_cell.angle_gamma   90.00
#
_symmetry.space_group_name_H-M   'P 1'
#
loop_
_entity.id
_entity.type
_entity.pdbx_description
1 polymer ?
#
loop_
_entity_poly.entity_id
_entity_poly.type
_entity_poly.pdbx_seq_one_letter_code
_entity_poly.pdbx_strand_id
1 'polypeptide(L)'
;MRRPRLALVALSLVLAGSACSTTSTTTAPSVPDTSALVKQILSHCTDLAAPELGEGVLCIDNGFRIKSDDFSFKNWGRSLSADGNVTAQTLIDLFGHDSICVAGPKDTCVLRPTAIQKLEEWNTALNGGRCEGLAALSTRFLLRMDSPSTFQTNTSSVSALSQDNAKLNSAVVYWWATQFLNEVTDHAATSRGLSPLRLVDDLIQGIAHSVGHTVGIYNGPSGHSLTPFAVTQRGDDFVVHVYDNNHPGERFELFVNSQTNQWRYPRAFRNVDGSFNTWSGGTGTLELTAMSTRKGPFQCSFCNSSLARSSHVITLASRDIRASGFIEVTTENGVLRTSPTDIDNSIDGAIVSIGKGSGGGLVTISLPVTVQNFDVRLVRASQDVPAADVVLGLRRSDGASIQVTGNLAHDVLSNKNRSTALISVTSDETSVRAPKENVARLSLSAGSRISRRVLNAGETLTVKPISQNSIEVSVKGANGSRSPFVPIDLTSQSATTELNVSLDDTGKLTLLPSRVAPIRVSAATPRNFSPGKANQTTTTTVPTIEISEPD
;
A
#
# COMPACT_ATOMS: atom_id res chain seq x y z
N MET A 1 -10.14 2.79 82.61
CA MET A 1 -10.89 1.68 83.25
C MET A 1 -12.35 1.75 82.83
N ARG A 2 -12.91 0.59 82.42
CA ARG A 2 -14.33 0.18 82.34
C ARG A 2 -15.38 1.10 81.63
N ARG A 3 -15.95 0.52 80.56
CA ARG A 3 -17.32 0.66 80.00
C ARG A 3 -18.41 0.69 81.11
N PRO A 4 -19.73 0.99 80.86
CA PRO A 4 -20.49 0.94 79.59
C PRO A 4 -21.58 2.05 79.39
N ARG A 5 -22.28 2.07 78.24
CA ARG A 5 -23.72 1.72 78.14
C ARG A 5 -24.39 2.16 76.82
N LEU A 6 -25.14 1.18 76.32
CA LEU A 6 -26.43 1.20 75.61
C LEU A 6 -26.56 1.83 74.21
N ALA A 7 -26.82 0.90 73.28
CA ALA A 7 -27.42 1.08 71.98
C ALA A 7 -28.88 1.55 72.08
N LEU A 8 -29.29 2.43 71.17
CA LEU A 8 -30.69 2.69 70.86
C LEU A 8 -31.07 1.91 69.60
N VAL A 9 -32.10 1.08 69.76
CA VAL A 9 -32.88 0.44 68.69
C VAL A 9 -33.93 1.44 68.24
N ALA A 10 -34.04 1.68 66.92
CA ALA A 10 -35.25 2.23 66.31
C ALA A 10 -35.60 1.39 65.08
N LEU A 11 -36.67 0.62 65.26
CA LEU A 11 -37.37 -0.23 64.30
C LEU A 11 -38.20 0.67 63.38
N SER A 12 -38.13 0.51 62.06
CA SER A 12 -39.21 0.96 61.15
C SER A 12 -39.15 0.30 59.77
N LEU A 13 -40.09 -0.63 59.59
CA LEU A 13 -40.83 -1.03 58.39
C LEU A 13 -40.09 -1.39 57.09
N VAL A 14 -40.11 -2.70 56.84
CA VAL A 14 -40.02 -3.34 55.53
C VAL A 14 -41.27 -2.98 54.71
N LEU A 15 -41.06 -2.31 53.58
CA LEU A 15 -41.98 -2.28 52.44
C LEU A 15 -41.26 -2.96 51.28
N ALA A 16 -41.64 -4.21 51.01
CA ALA A 16 -41.19 -4.99 49.88
C ALA A 16 -41.80 -4.42 48.59
N GLY A 17 -41.02 -3.60 47.87
CA GLY A 17 -41.29 -3.22 46.49
C GLY A 17 -40.43 -4.06 45.57
N SER A 18 -41.05 -5.03 44.90
CA SER A 18 -40.45 -5.82 43.83
C SER A 18 -40.16 -4.91 42.63
N ALA A 19 -38.87 -4.61 42.40
CA ALA A 19 -38.40 -4.07 41.12
C ALA A 19 -37.34 -5.03 40.57
N CYS A 20 -37.71 -5.74 39.51
CA CYS A 20 -36.83 -6.62 38.75
C CYS A 20 -35.62 -5.82 38.24
N SER A 21 -34.45 -6.08 38.82
CA SER A 21 -33.18 -5.68 38.24
C SER A 21 -32.91 -6.54 37.01
N THR A 22 -33.18 -6.02 35.82
CA THR A 22 -32.68 -6.60 34.57
C THR A 22 -31.19 -6.34 34.49
N THR A 23 -30.39 -7.27 35.02
CA THR A 23 -28.97 -7.40 34.69
C THR A 23 -28.87 -7.61 33.18
N SER A 24 -28.51 -6.55 32.47
CA SER A 24 -28.13 -6.63 31.06
C SER A 24 -26.76 -7.29 31.01
N THR A 25 -26.75 -8.62 30.92
CA THR A 25 -25.58 -9.38 30.50
C THR A 25 -25.24 -8.92 29.09
N THR A 26 -24.18 -8.11 28.97
CA THR A 26 -23.48 -7.88 27.70
C THR A 26 -23.11 -9.25 27.14
N THR A 27 -23.90 -9.69 26.16
CA THR A 27 -23.65 -10.89 25.38
C THR A 27 -22.33 -10.67 24.66
N ALA A 28 -21.39 -11.60 24.81
CA ALA A 28 -20.21 -11.63 23.95
C ALA A 28 -20.67 -11.59 22.48
N PRO A 29 -19.96 -10.90 21.57
CA PRO A 29 -20.33 -10.90 20.16
C PRO A 29 -20.48 -12.34 19.68
N SER A 30 -21.67 -12.73 19.21
CA SER A 30 -21.88 -14.05 18.62
C SER A 30 -20.98 -14.20 17.41
N VAL A 31 -20.16 -15.25 17.38
CA VAL A 31 -19.41 -15.64 16.17
C VAL A 31 -20.41 -15.75 15.02
N PRO A 32 -20.17 -15.13 13.85
CA PRO A 32 -21.07 -15.26 12.71
C PRO A 32 -21.28 -16.74 12.39
N ASP A 33 -22.51 -17.19 12.15
CA ASP A 33 -22.77 -18.56 11.71
C ASP A 33 -22.17 -18.76 10.30
N THR A 34 -20.99 -19.38 10.25
CA THR A 34 -20.26 -19.67 9.01
C THR A 34 -20.63 -21.03 8.42
N SER A 35 -21.52 -21.79 9.06
CA SER A 35 -21.77 -23.20 8.74
C SER A 35 -22.20 -23.43 7.29
N ALA A 36 -23.05 -22.54 6.75
CA ALA A 36 -23.49 -22.64 5.37
C ALA A 36 -22.36 -22.39 4.37
N LEU A 37 -21.52 -21.38 4.62
CA LEU A 37 -20.38 -21.05 3.77
C LEU A 37 -19.30 -22.14 3.84
N VAL A 38 -19.03 -22.69 5.03
CA VAL A 38 -18.10 -23.82 5.19
C VAL A 38 -18.58 -25.02 4.39
N LYS A 39 -19.88 -25.37 4.44
CA LYS A 39 -20.45 -26.44 3.62
C LYS A 39 -20.31 -26.17 2.12
N GLN A 40 -20.50 -24.93 1.69
CA GLN A 40 -20.29 -24.54 0.31
C GLN A 40 -18.84 -24.75 -0.11
N ILE A 41 -17.87 -24.24 0.65
CA ILE A 41 -16.44 -24.41 0.33
C ILE A 41 -16.06 -25.90 0.29
N LEU A 42 -16.54 -26.69 1.26
CA LEU A 42 -16.33 -28.13 1.31
C LEU A 42 -16.91 -28.85 0.09
N SER A 43 -17.97 -28.33 -0.54
CA SER A 43 -18.53 -28.92 -1.77
C SER A 43 -17.59 -28.81 -2.97
N HIS A 44 -16.58 -27.94 -2.91
CA HIS A 44 -15.50 -27.88 -3.89
C HIS A 44 -14.37 -28.87 -3.58
N CYS A 45 -14.33 -29.43 -2.37
CA CYS A 45 -13.33 -30.41 -1.96
C CYS A 45 -13.72 -31.83 -2.37
N THR A 46 -12.71 -32.62 -2.70
CA THR A 46 -12.82 -34.02 -3.11
C THR A 46 -12.37 -34.93 -1.98
N ASP A 47 -12.56 -36.24 -2.11
CA ASP A 47 -11.94 -37.23 -1.19
C ASP A 47 -10.49 -37.58 -1.60
N LEU A 48 -9.93 -36.89 -2.60
CA LEU A 48 -8.58 -37.16 -3.08
C LEU A 48 -7.55 -36.57 -2.12
N ALA A 49 -6.66 -37.42 -1.62
CA ALA A 49 -5.45 -36.97 -0.93
C ALA A 49 -4.54 -36.21 -1.92
N ALA A 50 -3.93 -35.12 -1.45
CA ALA A 50 -2.94 -34.36 -2.21
C ALA A 50 -1.54 -34.49 -1.57
N PRO A 51 -0.89 -35.66 -1.64
CA PRO A 51 0.37 -35.90 -0.91
C PRO A 51 1.47 -34.89 -1.27
N GLU A 52 1.50 -34.39 -2.51
CA GLU A 52 2.43 -33.33 -2.93
C GLU A 52 2.16 -31.98 -2.25
N LEU A 53 0.93 -31.74 -1.78
CA LEU A 53 0.48 -30.56 -1.04
C LEU A 53 0.45 -30.79 0.49
N GLY A 54 0.89 -31.96 0.96
CA GLY A 54 0.87 -32.35 2.37
C GLY A 54 -0.47 -32.98 2.80
N GLU A 55 -0.67 -33.11 4.12
CA GLU A 55 -1.89 -33.72 4.66
C GLU A 55 -3.14 -32.91 4.32
N GLY A 56 -4.26 -33.61 4.12
CA GLY A 56 -5.57 -33.03 3.82
C GLY A 56 -6.17 -33.55 2.51
N VAL A 57 -7.35 -33.03 2.19
CA VAL A 57 -8.07 -33.36 0.95
C VAL A 57 -8.00 -32.20 -0.04
N LEU A 58 -7.96 -32.52 -1.34
CA LEU A 58 -7.82 -31.54 -2.41
C LEU A 58 -9.13 -30.81 -2.66
N CYS A 59 -9.09 -29.48 -2.71
CA CYS A 59 -10.19 -28.65 -3.20
C CYS A 59 -9.91 -28.09 -4.60
N ILE A 60 -8.70 -27.57 -4.84
CA ILE A 60 -8.31 -27.12 -6.19
C ILE A 60 -6.79 -27.08 -6.32
N ASP A 61 -6.26 -27.36 -7.52
CA ASP A 61 -4.86 -27.15 -7.92
C ASP A 61 -4.85 -26.66 -9.38
N ASN A 62 -4.11 -25.57 -9.67
CA ASN A 62 -3.98 -25.02 -11.01
C ASN A 62 -2.76 -25.52 -11.80
N GLY A 63 -1.99 -26.43 -11.22
CA GLY A 63 -0.83 -27.02 -11.86
C GLY A 63 0.48 -26.26 -11.66
N PHE A 64 0.52 -25.18 -10.88
CA PHE A 64 1.76 -24.48 -10.54
C PHE A 64 2.70 -25.42 -9.76
N ARG A 65 3.98 -25.45 -10.15
CA ARG A 65 5.01 -26.28 -9.51
C ARG A 65 6.18 -25.41 -9.05
N ILE A 66 6.46 -25.50 -7.75
CA ILE A 66 7.59 -24.83 -7.11
C ILE A 66 8.91 -25.35 -7.72
N LYS A 67 9.93 -24.49 -7.85
CA LYS A 67 11.22 -24.67 -8.54
C LYS A 67 11.17 -24.61 -10.07
N SER A 68 10.00 -24.75 -10.72
CA SER A 68 9.86 -24.54 -12.17
C SER A 68 9.13 -23.23 -12.48
N ASP A 69 7.97 -23.02 -11.86
CA ASP A 69 7.05 -21.93 -12.21
C ASP A 69 7.22 -20.67 -11.34
N ASP A 70 8.06 -20.75 -10.31
CA ASP A 70 8.48 -19.62 -9.49
C ASP A 70 9.75 -18.97 -10.02
N PHE A 71 9.96 -17.70 -9.66
CA PHE A 71 11.25 -17.06 -9.89
C PHE A 71 12.31 -17.70 -8.99
N SER A 72 13.53 -17.87 -9.50
CA SER A 72 14.67 -18.41 -8.73
C SER A 72 15.37 -17.39 -7.83
N PHE A 73 14.93 -16.12 -7.87
CA PHE A 73 15.50 -15.01 -7.13
C PHE A 73 14.48 -14.37 -6.19
N LYS A 74 14.98 -13.87 -5.07
CA LYS A 74 14.15 -13.28 -4.01
C LYS A 74 13.67 -11.91 -4.42
N ASN A 75 12.48 -11.55 -3.94
CA ASN A 75 12.01 -10.18 -3.86
C ASN A 75 13.10 -9.24 -3.32
N TRP A 76 13.22 -8.06 -3.92
CA TRP A 76 14.27 -7.08 -3.62
C TRP A 76 13.72 -5.66 -3.61
N GLY A 77 14.38 -4.83 -2.79
CA GLY A 77 14.11 -3.40 -2.68
C GLY A 77 14.64 -2.59 -3.85
N ARG A 78 14.52 -1.27 -3.78
CA ARG A 78 14.94 -0.32 -4.81
C ARG A 78 16.35 -0.62 -5.36
N SER A 79 16.51 -0.54 -6.69
CA SER A 79 17.80 -0.68 -7.37
C SER A 79 18.64 0.60 -7.23
N LEU A 80 19.96 0.45 -7.19
CA LEU A 80 20.89 1.57 -7.32
C LEU A 80 20.88 2.16 -8.74
N SER A 81 20.56 1.34 -9.75
CA SER A 81 20.43 1.79 -11.13
C SER A 81 19.04 2.37 -11.38
N ALA A 82 18.97 3.56 -11.98
CA ALA A 82 17.72 4.29 -12.17
C ALA A 82 16.72 3.55 -13.09
N ASP A 83 17.23 2.88 -14.12
CA ASP A 83 16.47 2.05 -15.08
C ASP A 83 15.91 0.75 -14.47
N GLY A 84 16.42 0.32 -13.32
CA GLY A 84 15.89 -0.81 -12.55
C GLY A 84 14.70 -0.47 -11.64
N ASN A 85 14.21 0.76 -11.69
CA ASN A 85 13.12 1.26 -10.85
C ASN A 85 11.96 1.83 -11.69
N VAL A 86 11.05 2.61 -11.09
CA VAL A 86 10.00 3.32 -11.84
C VAL A 86 10.66 4.41 -12.68
N THR A 87 10.38 4.37 -13.98
CA THR A 87 10.86 5.35 -14.95
C THR A 87 9.68 6.15 -15.51
N ALA A 88 9.99 7.20 -16.29
CA ALA A 88 8.96 7.88 -17.06
C ALA A 88 8.23 6.95 -18.02
N GLN A 89 8.93 5.96 -18.60
CA GLN A 89 8.29 4.95 -19.44
C GLN A 89 7.26 4.15 -18.66
N THR A 90 7.56 3.76 -17.43
CA THR A 90 6.60 3.06 -16.55
C THR A 90 5.33 3.89 -16.37
N LEU A 91 5.46 5.20 -16.10
CA LEU A 91 4.30 6.07 -15.93
C LEU A 91 3.53 6.27 -17.25
N ILE A 92 4.23 6.37 -18.38
CA ILE A 92 3.61 6.48 -19.72
C ILE A 92 2.83 5.20 -20.07
N ASP A 93 3.39 4.03 -19.75
CA ASP A 93 2.73 2.74 -19.98
C ASP A 93 1.45 2.58 -19.13
N LEU A 94 1.37 3.26 -17.98
CA LEU A 94 0.20 3.24 -17.11
C LEU A 94 -0.84 4.30 -17.49
N PHE A 95 -0.41 5.54 -17.72
CA PHE A 95 -1.29 6.71 -17.78
C PHE A 95 -1.33 7.40 -19.15
N GLY A 96 -0.49 6.96 -20.09
CA GLY A 96 -0.31 7.59 -21.39
C GLY A 96 0.64 8.78 -21.36
N HIS A 97 1.18 9.12 -22.54
CA HIS A 97 2.19 10.17 -22.71
C HIS A 97 1.69 11.55 -22.28
N ASP A 98 0.48 11.94 -22.67
CA ASP A 98 -0.03 13.30 -22.44
C ASP A 98 -0.32 13.60 -20.95
N SER A 99 -0.59 12.55 -20.18
CA SER A 99 -0.78 12.62 -18.73
C SER A 99 0.54 12.90 -18.00
N ILE A 100 1.65 12.38 -18.51
CA ILE A 100 2.95 12.38 -17.82
C ILE A 100 3.89 13.46 -18.35
N CYS A 101 3.83 13.71 -19.65
CA CYS A 101 4.71 14.60 -20.37
C CYS A 101 3.97 15.90 -20.72
N VAL A 102 4.72 16.99 -20.78
CA VAL A 102 4.24 18.22 -21.43
C VAL A 102 4.03 17.94 -22.92
N ALA A 103 3.04 18.62 -23.52
CA ALA A 103 2.72 18.46 -24.93
C ALA A 103 3.97 18.64 -25.81
N GLY A 104 4.22 17.67 -26.69
CA GLY A 104 5.44 17.61 -27.49
C GLY A 104 5.55 16.30 -28.29
N PRO A 105 6.72 16.04 -28.89
CA PRO A 105 7.00 14.81 -29.62
C PRO A 105 6.80 13.56 -28.77
N LYS A 106 6.23 12.50 -29.33
CA LYS A 106 5.89 11.26 -28.58
C LYS A 106 7.09 10.38 -28.24
N ASP A 107 8.25 10.62 -28.85
CA ASP A 107 9.53 9.92 -28.61
C ASP A 107 10.41 10.61 -27.55
N THR A 108 9.93 11.72 -26.99
CA THR A 108 10.57 12.45 -25.90
C THR A 108 9.55 12.81 -24.82
N CYS A 109 10.01 13.02 -23.59
CA CYS A 109 9.16 13.41 -22.48
C CYS A 109 9.85 14.50 -21.66
N VAL A 110 9.25 15.68 -21.61
CA VAL A 110 9.52 16.64 -20.55
C VAL A 110 8.49 16.38 -19.45
N LEU A 111 8.93 15.83 -18.33
CA LEU A 111 8.03 15.43 -17.24
C LEU A 111 7.26 16.61 -16.67
N ARG A 112 5.97 16.41 -16.40
CA ARG A 112 5.15 17.35 -15.62
C ARG A 112 5.62 17.37 -14.16
N PRO A 113 5.46 18.49 -13.43
CA PRO A 113 5.83 18.61 -12.02
C PRO A 113 5.34 17.48 -11.12
N THR A 114 4.06 17.10 -11.21
CA THR A 114 3.49 16.04 -10.38
C THR A 114 4.04 14.64 -10.73
N ALA A 115 4.41 14.41 -11.99
CA ALA A 115 5.05 13.17 -12.41
C ALA A 115 6.46 13.04 -11.81
N ILE A 116 7.20 14.15 -11.68
CA ILE A 116 8.51 14.16 -10.99
C ILE A 116 8.35 13.76 -9.52
N GLN A 117 7.42 14.39 -8.79
CA GLN A 117 7.13 14.04 -7.40
C GLN A 117 6.69 12.57 -7.26
N LYS A 118 5.87 12.08 -8.19
CA LYS A 118 5.42 10.68 -8.19
C LYS A 118 6.57 9.69 -8.42
N LEU A 119 7.52 10.00 -9.30
CA LEU A 119 8.73 9.19 -9.47
C LEU A 119 9.55 9.15 -8.18
N GLU A 120 9.73 10.28 -7.48
CA GLU A 120 10.46 10.33 -6.20
C GLU A 120 9.76 9.48 -5.11
N GLU A 121 8.43 9.57 -5.02
CA GLU A 121 7.60 8.81 -4.08
C GLU A 121 7.65 7.30 -4.36
N TRP A 122 7.32 6.88 -5.58
CA TRP A 122 7.25 5.45 -5.92
C TRP A 122 8.62 4.78 -5.93
N ASN A 123 9.67 5.48 -6.37
CA ASN A 123 11.01 4.93 -6.25
C ASN A 123 11.47 4.79 -4.80
N THR A 124 10.96 5.64 -3.89
CA THR A 124 11.18 5.45 -2.45
C THR A 124 10.39 4.24 -1.93
N ALA A 125 9.13 4.09 -2.34
CA ALA A 125 8.27 2.97 -1.96
C ALA A 125 8.83 1.59 -2.36
N LEU A 126 9.59 1.52 -3.47
CA LEU A 126 10.27 0.30 -3.90
C LEU A 126 11.26 -0.27 -2.87
N ASN A 127 11.71 0.49 -1.86
CA ASN A 127 12.50 -0.07 -0.76
C ASN A 127 11.74 -1.12 0.05
N GLY A 128 10.40 -1.05 0.08
CA GLY A 128 9.52 -2.08 0.64
C GLY A 128 9.55 -3.41 -0.12
N GLY A 129 10.10 -3.43 -1.33
CA GLY A 129 10.15 -4.60 -2.20
C GLY A 129 9.18 -4.52 -3.39
N ARG A 130 9.26 -5.54 -4.24
CA ARG A 130 8.50 -5.76 -5.48
C ARG A 130 7.55 -6.95 -5.38
N CYS A 131 7.18 -7.38 -4.18
CA CYS A 131 6.38 -8.60 -3.97
C CYS A 131 5.11 -8.63 -4.82
N GLU A 132 4.42 -7.51 -4.90
CA GLU A 132 3.24 -7.35 -5.74
C GLU A 132 3.52 -7.56 -7.23
N GLY A 133 4.61 -6.98 -7.73
CA GLY A 133 5.00 -7.13 -9.14
C GLY A 133 5.39 -8.56 -9.48
N LEU A 134 6.09 -9.24 -8.57
CA LEU A 134 6.47 -10.65 -8.73
C LEU A 134 5.26 -11.57 -8.63
N ALA A 135 4.36 -11.35 -7.67
CA ALA A 135 3.15 -12.14 -7.52
C ALA A 135 2.25 -12.00 -8.75
N ALA A 136 1.98 -10.77 -9.19
CA ALA A 136 1.17 -10.52 -10.37
C ALA A 136 1.80 -11.12 -11.63
N LEU A 137 3.12 -10.97 -11.83
CA LEU A 137 3.78 -11.54 -13.00
C LEU A 137 3.83 -13.08 -12.96
N SER A 138 3.99 -13.69 -11.78
CA SER A 138 3.93 -15.14 -11.59
C SER A 138 2.54 -15.69 -11.94
N THR A 139 1.46 -15.06 -11.44
CA THR A 139 0.07 -15.38 -11.83
C THR A 139 -0.11 -15.27 -13.35
N ARG A 140 0.50 -14.26 -13.99
CA ARG A 140 0.40 -14.08 -15.45
C ARG A 140 1.15 -15.13 -16.25
N PHE A 141 2.30 -15.62 -15.78
CA PHE A 141 2.98 -16.76 -16.40
C PHE A 141 2.17 -18.04 -16.30
N LEU A 142 1.60 -18.32 -15.12
CA LEU A 142 0.71 -19.46 -14.89
C LEU A 142 -0.49 -19.44 -15.86
N LEU A 143 -1.11 -18.27 -16.04
CA LEU A 143 -2.21 -18.07 -16.99
C LEU A 143 -1.77 -17.95 -18.45
N ARG A 144 -0.46 -18.05 -18.72
CA ARG A 144 0.14 -17.92 -20.06
C ARG A 144 -0.23 -16.60 -20.74
N MET A 145 -0.51 -15.55 -19.95
CA MET A 145 -0.67 -14.19 -20.44
C MET A 145 0.68 -13.58 -20.82
N ASP A 146 1.73 -14.03 -20.16
CA ASP A 146 3.13 -13.78 -20.49
C ASP A 146 3.88 -15.10 -20.69
N SER A 147 5.01 -15.05 -21.39
CA SER A 147 5.91 -16.19 -21.61
C SER A 147 7.32 -15.85 -21.13
N PRO A 148 8.05 -16.76 -20.46
CA PRO A 148 9.45 -16.53 -20.09
C PRO A 148 10.32 -16.15 -21.29
N SER A 149 10.02 -16.71 -22.48
CA SER A 149 10.70 -16.40 -23.74
C SER A 149 10.62 -14.92 -24.16
N THR A 150 9.59 -14.20 -23.70
CA THR A 150 9.46 -12.75 -23.91
C THR A 150 10.60 -11.97 -23.24
N PHE A 151 11.14 -12.48 -22.13
CA PHE A 151 12.16 -11.83 -21.34
C PHE A 151 13.56 -12.37 -21.64
N GLN A 152 13.67 -13.67 -21.89
CA GLN A 152 14.93 -14.35 -22.17
C GLN A 152 14.74 -15.39 -23.28
N THR A 153 15.44 -15.21 -24.39
CA THR A 153 15.33 -16.08 -25.57
C THR A 153 15.54 -17.56 -25.20
N ASN A 154 14.80 -18.47 -25.85
CA ASN A 154 14.85 -19.92 -25.62
C ASN A 154 14.56 -20.37 -24.18
N THR A 155 13.95 -19.51 -23.36
CA THR A 155 13.57 -19.85 -21.99
C THR A 155 12.11 -20.27 -21.93
N SER A 156 11.84 -21.45 -21.38
CA SER A 156 10.49 -22.01 -21.19
C SER A 156 10.04 -22.04 -19.74
N SER A 157 10.95 -21.90 -18.78
CA SER A 157 10.70 -21.97 -17.34
C SER A 157 10.84 -20.60 -16.69
N VAL A 158 9.99 -20.27 -15.72
CA VAL A 158 10.09 -19.01 -14.95
C VAL A 158 11.36 -19.01 -14.10
N SER A 159 11.73 -20.16 -13.54
CA SER A 159 12.92 -20.31 -12.70
C SER A 159 14.24 -20.06 -13.41
N ALA A 160 14.27 -20.14 -14.75
CA ALA A 160 15.46 -19.88 -15.55
C ALA A 160 15.64 -18.38 -15.92
N LEU A 161 14.70 -17.52 -15.53
CA LEU A 161 14.80 -16.08 -15.73
C LEU A 161 15.83 -15.47 -14.76
N SER A 162 16.66 -14.56 -15.28
CA SER A 162 17.60 -13.79 -14.46
C SER A 162 16.97 -12.51 -13.92
N GLN A 163 17.23 -12.23 -12.63
CA GLN A 163 16.87 -10.96 -11.99
C GLN A 163 17.50 -9.75 -12.71
N ASP A 164 18.68 -9.89 -13.31
CA ASP A 164 19.39 -8.77 -13.94
C ASP A 164 18.83 -8.41 -15.32
N ASN A 165 17.83 -9.15 -15.81
CA ASN A 165 17.19 -8.87 -17.09
C ASN A 165 16.37 -7.56 -17.04
N ALA A 166 16.83 -6.53 -17.76
CA ALA A 166 16.21 -5.20 -17.76
C ALA A 166 14.73 -5.21 -18.19
N LYS A 167 14.36 -6.07 -19.14
CA LYS A 167 12.97 -6.19 -19.61
C LYS A 167 12.08 -6.83 -18.56
N LEU A 168 12.58 -7.84 -17.85
CA LEU A 168 11.90 -8.47 -16.73
C LEU A 168 11.72 -7.48 -15.59
N ASN A 169 12.79 -6.77 -15.21
CA ASN A 169 12.74 -5.74 -14.17
C ASN A 169 11.70 -4.66 -14.47
N SER A 170 11.68 -4.18 -15.71
CA SER A 170 10.68 -3.20 -16.17
C SER A 170 9.24 -3.74 -16.06
N ALA A 171 9.02 -5.01 -16.38
CA ALA A 171 7.71 -5.64 -16.22
C ALA A 171 7.32 -5.82 -14.75
N VAL A 172 8.23 -6.29 -13.90
CA VAL A 172 8.00 -6.43 -12.45
C VAL A 172 7.66 -5.07 -11.84
N VAL A 173 8.38 -4.00 -12.20
CA VAL A 173 8.10 -2.65 -11.71
C VAL A 173 6.75 -2.13 -12.20
N TYR A 174 6.39 -2.38 -13.47
CA TYR A 174 5.05 -2.05 -13.99
C TYR A 174 3.96 -2.72 -13.16
N TRP A 175 4.04 -4.04 -12.95
CA TRP A 175 3.04 -4.78 -12.18
C TRP A 175 3.03 -4.39 -10.71
N TRP A 176 4.20 -4.10 -10.12
CA TRP A 176 4.30 -3.57 -8.76
C TRP A 176 3.57 -2.24 -8.63
N ALA A 177 3.67 -1.35 -9.61
CA ALA A 177 3.02 -0.05 -9.58
C ALA A 177 1.48 -0.15 -9.66
N THR A 178 0.95 -1.22 -10.25
CA THR A 178 -0.50 -1.36 -10.44
C THR A 178 -1.30 -1.38 -9.13
N GLN A 179 -0.70 -1.75 -8.00
CA GLN A 179 -1.40 -1.72 -6.70
C GLN A 179 -1.77 -0.32 -6.19
N PHE A 180 -1.23 0.74 -6.79
CA PHE A 180 -1.49 2.12 -6.41
C PHE A 180 -2.48 2.81 -7.35
N LEU A 181 -3.05 2.08 -8.29
CA LEU A 181 -4.04 2.58 -9.24
C LEU A 181 -5.42 2.50 -8.61
N ASN A 182 -6.24 3.54 -8.78
CA ASN A 182 -7.57 3.63 -8.16
C ASN A 182 -8.42 2.39 -8.47
N GLU A 183 -8.41 1.95 -9.72
CA GLU A 183 -9.15 0.77 -10.19
C GLU A 183 -8.77 -0.51 -9.44
N VAL A 184 -7.50 -0.62 -9.06
CA VAL A 184 -6.96 -1.76 -8.33
C VAL A 184 -7.20 -1.59 -6.83
N THR A 185 -6.98 -0.40 -6.27
CA THR A 185 -7.17 -0.14 -4.84
C THR A 185 -8.64 -0.22 -4.41
N ASP A 186 -9.57 0.22 -5.25
CA ASP A 186 -11.01 0.20 -4.98
C ASP A 186 -11.54 -1.24 -4.99
N HIS A 187 -11.09 -2.05 -5.95
CA HIS A 187 -11.40 -3.48 -5.98
C HIS A 187 -10.76 -4.21 -4.79
N ALA A 188 -9.51 -3.88 -4.46
CA ALA A 188 -8.82 -4.45 -3.30
C ALA A 188 -9.56 -4.09 -2.00
N ALA A 189 -10.04 -2.86 -1.84
CA ALA A 189 -10.85 -2.44 -0.70
C ALA A 189 -12.18 -3.20 -0.62
N THR A 190 -12.85 -3.40 -1.76
CA THR A 190 -14.07 -4.22 -1.84
C THR A 190 -13.80 -5.67 -1.42
N SER A 191 -12.69 -6.25 -1.91
CA SER A 191 -12.26 -7.60 -1.53
C SER A 191 -11.95 -7.72 -0.03
N ARG A 192 -11.25 -6.73 0.55
CA ARG A 192 -10.98 -6.69 2.00
C ARG A 192 -12.26 -6.57 2.85
N GLY A 193 -13.36 -6.10 2.29
CA GLY A 193 -14.68 -6.10 2.95
C GLY A 193 -15.29 -7.49 3.12
N LEU A 194 -14.78 -8.51 2.42
CA LEU A 194 -15.23 -9.90 2.54
C LEU A 194 -14.52 -10.62 3.68
N SER A 195 -15.19 -11.63 4.25
CA SER A 195 -14.59 -12.47 5.28
C SER A 195 -13.55 -13.45 4.70
N PRO A 196 -12.54 -13.90 5.46
CA PRO A 196 -11.54 -14.84 4.97
C PRO A 196 -12.09 -16.10 4.30
N LEU A 197 -13.11 -16.74 4.88
CA LEU A 197 -13.74 -17.91 4.26
C LEU A 197 -14.39 -17.57 2.92
N ARG A 198 -15.00 -16.40 2.79
CA ARG A 198 -15.57 -15.98 1.51
C ARG A 198 -14.48 -15.77 0.46
N LEU A 199 -13.33 -15.25 0.86
CA LEU A 199 -12.18 -15.11 -0.03
C LEU A 199 -11.59 -16.48 -0.43
N VAL A 200 -11.62 -17.49 0.44
CA VAL A 200 -11.23 -18.87 0.06
C VAL A 200 -12.18 -19.43 -1.01
N ASP A 201 -13.49 -19.25 -0.83
CA ASP A 201 -14.51 -19.68 -1.81
C ASP A 201 -14.29 -18.99 -3.17
N ASP A 202 -14.15 -17.67 -3.18
CA ASP A 202 -13.90 -16.88 -4.40
C ASP A 202 -12.56 -17.27 -5.05
N LEU A 203 -11.53 -17.62 -4.27
CA LEU A 203 -10.24 -18.09 -4.79
C LEU A 203 -10.36 -19.45 -5.48
N ILE A 204 -11.09 -20.40 -4.88
CA ILE A 204 -11.30 -21.73 -5.47
C ILE A 204 -12.01 -21.61 -6.81
N GLN A 205 -13.10 -20.83 -6.85
CA GLN A 205 -13.83 -20.54 -8.09
C GLN A 205 -12.94 -19.82 -9.10
N GLY A 206 -12.17 -18.82 -8.65
CA GLY A 206 -11.23 -18.09 -9.49
C GLY A 206 -10.22 -19.01 -10.16
N ILE A 207 -9.62 -19.93 -9.40
CA ILE A 207 -8.71 -20.93 -9.95
C ILE A 207 -9.42 -21.85 -10.96
N ALA A 208 -10.59 -22.39 -10.61
CA ALA A 208 -11.37 -23.29 -11.47
C ALA A 208 -11.73 -22.64 -12.82
N HIS A 209 -11.92 -21.32 -12.84
CA HIS A 209 -12.26 -20.55 -14.04
C HIS A 209 -11.08 -19.80 -14.67
N SER A 210 -9.84 -20.11 -14.27
CA SER A 210 -8.63 -19.43 -14.77
C SER A 210 -8.65 -17.90 -14.61
N VAL A 211 -9.34 -17.42 -13.57
CA VAL A 211 -9.28 -16.02 -13.11
C VAL A 211 -8.09 -15.89 -12.18
N GLY A 212 -7.04 -15.24 -12.67
CA GLY A 212 -5.81 -15.05 -11.89
C GLY A 212 -6.00 -14.04 -10.78
N HIS A 213 -5.58 -14.40 -9.58
CA HIS A 213 -5.55 -13.52 -8.43
C HIS A 213 -4.13 -13.42 -7.88
N THR A 214 -3.83 -12.31 -7.22
CA THR A 214 -2.84 -12.27 -6.15
C THR A 214 -3.57 -12.29 -4.81
N VAL A 215 -2.97 -12.92 -3.79
CA VAL A 215 -3.45 -12.86 -2.40
C VAL A 215 -2.65 -11.79 -1.68
N GLY A 216 -3.33 -10.77 -1.16
CA GLY A 216 -2.72 -9.76 -0.30
C GLY A 216 -2.99 -10.05 1.17
N ILE A 217 -1.96 -10.01 2.01
CA ILE A 217 -2.08 -10.11 3.47
C ILE A 217 -1.52 -8.85 4.13
N TYR A 218 -2.13 -8.42 5.23
CA TYR A 218 -1.78 -7.17 5.91
C TYR A 218 -1.60 -7.36 7.42
N ASN A 219 -0.66 -6.60 7.98
CA ASN A 219 -0.44 -6.47 9.42
C ASN A 219 -0.10 -5.01 9.71
N GLY A 220 -1.08 -4.26 10.23
CA GLY A 220 -1.01 -2.81 10.36
C GLY A 220 -0.77 -2.14 9.01
N PRO A 221 0.19 -1.18 8.91
CA PRO A 221 0.52 -0.53 7.66
C PRO A 221 1.46 -1.36 6.77
N SER A 222 1.82 -2.59 7.14
CA SER A 222 2.62 -3.49 6.28
C SER A 222 1.71 -4.43 5.50
N GLY A 223 2.12 -4.77 4.27
CA GLY A 223 1.42 -5.74 3.45
C GLY A 223 2.37 -6.64 2.66
N HIS A 224 1.88 -7.78 2.19
CA HIS A 224 2.63 -8.71 1.33
C HIS A 224 1.71 -9.33 0.28
N SER A 225 2.29 -9.65 -0.88
CA SER A 225 1.58 -10.26 -2.01
C SER A 225 2.10 -11.65 -2.29
N LEU A 226 1.18 -12.59 -2.39
CA LEU A 226 1.42 -14.01 -2.58
C LEU A 226 0.76 -14.48 -3.88
N THR A 227 1.35 -15.50 -4.52
CA THR A 227 0.76 -16.14 -5.69
C THR A 227 0.05 -17.43 -5.25
N PRO A 228 -1.28 -17.44 -5.14
CA PRO A 228 -2.00 -18.67 -4.78
C PRO A 228 -1.98 -19.67 -5.94
N PHE A 229 -1.90 -20.96 -5.61
CA PHE A 229 -1.96 -21.98 -6.65
C PHE A 229 -2.81 -23.22 -6.34
N ALA A 230 -3.07 -23.50 -5.07
CA ALA A 230 -3.94 -24.60 -4.68
C ALA A 230 -4.65 -24.32 -3.36
N VAL A 231 -5.73 -25.04 -3.10
CA VAL A 231 -6.42 -25.07 -1.80
C VAL A 231 -6.67 -26.52 -1.40
N THR A 232 -6.34 -26.85 -0.15
CA THR A 232 -6.69 -28.13 0.49
C THR A 232 -7.49 -27.88 1.76
N GLN A 233 -8.22 -28.89 2.24
CA GLN A 233 -8.82 -28.87 3.57
C GLN A 233 -8.06 -29.81 4.51
N ARG A 234 -7.71 -29.31 5.70
CA ARG A 234 -6.96 -30.03 6.74
C ARG A 234 -7.59 -29.74 8.10
N GLY A 235 -8.41 -30.65 8.60
CA GLY A 235 -9.14 -30.46 9.85
C GLY A 235 -10.07 -29.23 9.75
N ASP A 236 -9.94 -28.29 10.68
CA ASP A 236 -10.72 -27.05 10.64
C ASP A 236 -10.14 -25.97 9.71
N ASP A 237 -9.00 -26.19 9.07
CA ASP A 237 -8.36 -25.19 8.22
C ASP A 237 -8.57 -25.48 6.73
N PHE A 238 -8.96 -24.45 5.98
CA PHE A 238 -8.71 -24.38 4.54
C PHE A 238 -7.31 -23.80 4.33
N VAL A 239 -6.45 -24.58 3.68
CA VAL A 239 -5.03 -24.25 3.47
C VAL A 239 -4.85 -23.77 2.04
N VAL A 240 -4.55 -22.48 1.90
CA VAL A 240 -4.17 -21.88 0.62
C VAL A 240 -2.67 -22.04 0.42
N HIS A 241 -2.29 -22.82 -0.59
CA HIS A 241 -0.90 -23.03 -0.98
C HIS A 241 -0.45 -21.89 -1.88
N VAL A 242 0.68 -21.28 -1.53
CA VAL A 242 1.18 -20.07 -2.18
C VAL A 242 2.66 -20.20 -2.55
N TYR A 243 3.02 -19.56 -3.66
CA TYR A 243 4.39 -19.12 -3.91
C TYR A 243 4.62 -17.76 -3.24
N ASP A 244 5.54 -17.75 -2.27
CA ASP A 244 6.03 -16.53 -1.62
C ASP A 244 7.33 -16.06 -2.29
N ASN A 245 7.27 -14.91 -2.95
CA ASN A 245 8.39 -14.32 -3.68
C ASN A 245 9.55 -13.85 -2.78
N ASN A 246 9.40 -13.78 -1.46
CA ASN A 246 10.52 -13.60 -0.53
C ASN A 246 11.34 -14.90 -0.34
N HIS A 247 10.76 -16.05 -0.68
CA HIS A 247 11.32 -17.39 -0.47
C HIS A 247 11.14 -18.32 -1.69
N PRO A 248 11.78 -17.99 -2.83
CA PRO A 248 11.91 -18.90 -3.98
C PRO A 248 12.29 -20.33 -3.63
N GLY A 249 11.72 -21.28 -4.37
CA GLY A 249 12.01 -22.71 -4.26
C GLY A 249 11.34 -23.42 -3.10
N GLU A 250 10.52 -22.71 -2.32
CA GLU A 250 9.80 -23.23 -1.15
C GLU A 250 8.29 -22.97 -1.27
N ARG A 251 7.47 -23.98 -0.90
CA ARG A 251 6.01 -23.84 -0.76
C ARG A 251 5.67 -23.22 0.59
N PHE A 252 4.72 -22.29 0.59
CA PHE A 252 4.16 -21.71 1.80
C PHE A 252 2.66 -21.97 1.92
N GLU A 253 2.14 -21.86 3.13
CA GLU A 253 0.76 -22.19 3.49
C GLU A 253 0.14 -21.02 4.27
N LEU A 254 -0.97 -20.50 3.76
CA LEU A 254 -1.88 -19.58 4.45
C LEU A 254 -3.07 -20.40 4.94
N PHE A 255 -3.36 -20.34 6.23
CA PHE A 255 -4.43 -21.14 6.84
C PHE A 255 -5.62 -20.24 7.13
N VAL A 256 -6.82 -20.67 6.74
CA VAL A 256 -8.09 -19.99 7.04
C VAL A 256 -8.97 -20.95 7.82
N ASN A 257 -9.28 -20.59 9.06
CA ASN A 257 -9.98 -21.47 9.99
C ASN A 257 -11.51 -21.38 9.79
N SER A 258 -12.16 -22.53 9.63
CA SER A 258 -13.59 -22.68 9.35
C SER A 258 -14.48 -22.25 10.52
N GLN A 259 -13.99 -22.39 11.75
CA GLN A 259 -14.74 -22.10 12.97
C GLN A 259 -14.67 -20.63 13.37
N THR A 260 -13.48 -20.03 13.26
CA THR A 260 -13.23 -18.65 13.71
C THR A 260 -13.28 -17.61 12.59
N ASN A 261 -13.24 -18.06 11.33
CA ASN A 261 -13.15 -17.20 10.14
C ASN A 261 -11.97 -16.21 10.21
N GLN A 262 -10.85 -16.67 10.78
CA GLN A 262 -9.59 -15.96 10.86
C GLN A 262 -8.55 -16.67 10.00
N TRP A 263 -7.58 -15.91 9.50
CA TRP A 263 -6.43 -16.44 8.79
C TRP A 263 -5.14 -16.32 9.62
N ARG A 264 -4.19 -17.21 9.34
CA ARG A 264 -2.81 -17.15 9.86
C ARG A 264 -1.79 -17.51 8.79
N TYR A 265 -0.68 -16.79 8.78
CA TYR A 265 0.48 -17.01 7.92
C TYR A 265 1.75 -17.14 8.78
N PRO A 266 2.16 -18.37 9.13
CA PRO A 266 3.18 -18.61 10.16
C PRO A 266 4.60 -18.11 9.84
N ARG A 267 4.89 -17.90 8.56
CA ARG A 267 6.24 -17.57 8.06
C ARG A 267 6.27 -16.23 7.33
N ALA A 268 5.57 -15.22 7.84
CA ALA A 268 5.40 -13.92 7.18
C ALA A 268 6.73 -13.17 6.99
N PHE A 269 7.49 -13.03 8.07
CA PHE A 269 8.79 -12.35 8.09
C PHE A 269 9.72 -13.02 9.09
N ARG A 270 11.03 -12.79 8.94
CA ARG A 270 12.00 -13.15 9.98
C ARG A 270 12.25 -11.98 10.91
N ASN A 271 12.23 -12.26 12.20
CA ASN A 271 12.73 -11.38 13.25
C ASN A 271 14.24 -11.19 13.14
N VAL A 272 14.75 -10.20 13.89
CA VAL A 272 16.19 -9.96 14.04
C VAL A 272 16.90 -11.19 14.63
N ASP A 273 16.24 -11.95 15.49
CA ASP A 273 16.74 -13.21 16.08
C ASP A 273 16.64 -14.42 15.13
N GLY A 274 16.13 -14.24 13.92
CA GLY A 274 15.98 -15.27 12.90
C GLY A 274 14.71 -16.12 13.01
N SER A 275 13.91 -15.98 14.06
CA SER A 275 12.60 -16.66 14.20
C SER A 275 11.58 -16.13 13.18
N PHE A 276 10.60 -16.94 12.81
CA PHE A 276 9.49 -16.48 11.96
C PHE A 276 8.39 -15.82 12.78
N ASN A 277 7.92 -14.68 12.28
CA ASN A 277 6.69 -14.05 12.75
C ASN A 277 5.48 -14.65 12.05
N THR A 278 4.46 -14.94 12.85
CA THR A 278 3.13 -15.27 12.35
C THR A 278 2.33 -13.99 12.19
N TRP A 279 1.81 -13.76 10.99
CA TRP A 279 0.75 -12.78 10.79
C TRP A 279 -0.61 -13.47 10.89
N SER A 280 -1.60 -12.77 11.41
CA SER A 280 -2.97 -13.26 11.49
C SER A 280 -3.96 -12.12 11.38
N GLY A 281 -5.21 -12.43 11.02
CA GLY A 281 -6.27 -11.44 10.99
C GLY A 281 -7.57 -12.01 10.44
N GLY A 282 -8.50 -11.13 10.11
CA GLY A 282 -9.85 -11.46 9.65
C GLY A 282 -10.27 -10.62 8.47
N THR A 283 -11.54 -10.23 8.45
CA THR A 283 -12.07 -9.23 7.50
C THR A 283 -11.23 -7.95 7.59
N GLY A 284 -10.88 -7.38 6.43
CA GLY A 284 -10.08 -6.16 6.34
C GLY A 284 -8.58 -6.37 6.13
N THR A 285 -8.04 -7.56 6.43
CA THR A 285 -6.58 -7.81 6.38
C THR A 285 -6.15 -8.92 5.40
N LEU A 286 -7.10 -9.49 4.66
CA LEU A 286 -6.88 -10.43 3.57
C LEU A 286 -7.61 -9.91 2.32
N GLU A 287 -7.01 -10.08 1.15
CA GLU A 287 -7.64 -9.71 -0.12
C GLU A 287 -7.27 -10.65 -1.26
N LEU A 288 -8.14 -10.64 -2.28
CA LEU A 288 -7.87 -11.14 -3.62
C LEU A 288 -7.88 -9.97 -4.61
N THR A 289 -6.79 -9.81 -5.34
CA THR A 289 -6.73 -8.83 -6.44
C THR A 289 -6.67 -9.56 -7.78
N ALA A 290 -7.76 -9.49 -8.54
CA ALA A 290 -7.86 -10.15 -9.85
C ALA A 290 -6.95 -9.49 -10.89
N MET A 291 -6.42 -10.27 -11.84
CA MET A 291 -5.60 -9.75 -12.93
C MET A 291 -6.40 -8.80 -13.84
N SER A 292 -7.71 -9.00 -13.97
CA SER A 292 -8.59 -8.18 -14.79
C SER A 292 -8.65 -6.71 -14.32
N THR A 293 -8.48 -6.43 -13.03
CA THR A 293 -8.49 -5.05 -12.50
C THR A 293 -7.25 -4.26 -12.94
N ARG A 294 -6.21 -4.96 -13.39
CA ARG A 294 -4.96 -4.37 -13.91
C ARG A 294 -5.01 -4.16 -15.41
N LYS A 295 -6.17 -4.29 -16.03
CA LYS A 295 -6.38 -3.96 -17.44
C LYS A 295 -6.78 -2.49 -17.54
N GLY A 296 -5.85 -1.65 -18.00
CA GLY A 296 -6.12 -0.24 -18.27
C GLY A 296 -7.17 -0.02 -19.38
N PRO A 297 -7.49 1.24 -19.72
CA PRO A 297 -6.78 2.46 -19.31
C PRO A 297 -6.97 2.80 -17.83
N PHE A 298 -5.96 3.44 -17.23
CA PHE A 298 -5.99 3.83 -15.82
C PHE A 298 -6.14 5.34 -15.65
N GLN A 299 -6.89 5.73 -14.64
CA GLN A 299 -6.98 7.12 -14.22
C GLN A 299 -5.67 7.57 -13.56
N CYS A 300 -5.13 8.70 -14.01
CA CYS A 300 -3.98 9.30 -13.37
C CYS A 300 -4.41 10.20 -12.19
N SER A 301 -4.47 9.63 -10.99
CA SER A 301 -4.91 10.32 -9.76
C SER A 301 -4.02 11.50 -9.31
N PHE A 302 -2.83 11.66 -9.92
CA PHE A 302 -1.89 12.75 -9.65
C PHE A 302 -1.66 13.68 -10.87
N CYS A 303 -2.28 13.41 -12.02
CA CYS A 303 -2.19 14.27 -13.20
C CYS A 303 -3.27 15.37 -13.11
N ASN A 304 -2.86 16.63 -13.15
CA ASN A 304 -3.74 17.77 -12.87
C ASN A 304 -4.83 18.02 -13.94
N SER A 305 -6.06 18.32 -13.52
CA SER A 305 -6.67 19.66 -13.67
C SER A 305 -8.01 19.73 -12.90
N SER A 306 -8.16 20.77 -12.07
CA SER A 306 -9.24 20.98 -11.09
C SER A 306 -9.40 19.88 -10.04
N LEU A 307 -8.71 20.03 -8.93
CA LEU A 307 -9.00 19.28 -7.71
C LEU A 307 -10.18 19.88 -6.92
N ALA A 308 -10.99 20.74 -7.55
CA ALA A 308 -12.11 21.40 -6.87
C ALA A 308 -13.00 20.34 -6.21
N ARG A 309 -13.04 20.37 -4.87
CA ARG A 309 -13.79 19.43 -4.01
C ARG A 309 -13.25 17.99 -3.93
N SER A 310 -11.98 17.73 -4.29
CA SER A 310 -11.37 16.41 -4.05
C SER A 310 -10.85 16.27 -2.61
N SER A 311 -10.84 15.06 -2.07
CA SER A 311 -10.18 14.72 -0.81
C SER A 311 -8.72 15.18 -0.76
N HIS A 312 -8.24 15.56 0.42
CA HIS A 312 -6.82 15.79 0.66
C HIS A 312 -6.11 14.43 0.70
N VAL A 313 -5.00 14.30 -0.02
CA VAL A 313 -4.24 13.04 -0.07
C VAL A 313 -2.88 13.23 0.57
N ILE A 314 -2.58 12.41 1.56
CA ILE A 314 -1.29 12.36 2.25
C ILE A 314 -0.64 11.01 1.94
N THR A 315 0.62 11.01 1.52
CA THR A 315 1.39 9.80 1.21
C THR A 315 2.66 9.72 2.03
N LEU A 316 3.01 8.54 2.53
CA LEU A 316 4.26 8.31 3.25
C LEU A 316 4.97 7.07 2.70
N ALA A 317 6.19 7.27 2.21
CA ALA A 317 7.10 6.20 1.82
C ALA A 317 8.41 6.28 2.61
N SER A 318 8.90 5.13 3.10
CA SER A 318 10.15 5.04 3.85
C SER A 318 11.31 4.60 2.96
N ARG A 319 12.47 5.25 3.07
CA ARG A 319 13.70 4.86 2.36
C ARG A 319 14.45 3.74 3.06
N ASP A 320 14.42 3.71 4.38
CA ASP A 320 14.93 2.61 5.18
C ASP A 320 13.78 1.86 5.84
N ILE A 321 13.48 0.67 5.34
CA ILE A 321 12.40 -0.18 5.88
C ILE A 321 12.67 -0.67 7.31
N ARG A 322 13.94 -0.73 7.73
CA ARG A 322 14.32 -1.11 9.11
C ARG A 322 14.09 0.03 10.09
N ALA A 323 14.03 1.26 9.59
CA ALA A 323 13.74 2.48 10.34
C ALA A 323 12.55 3.22 9.72
N SER A 324 11.46 2.48 9.48
CA SER A 324 10.27 3.04 8.82
C SER A 324 9.63 4.15 9.65
N GLY A 325 9.15 5.19 8.96
CA GLY A 325 8.35 6.25 9.55
C GLY A 325 6.88 5.88 9.56
N PHE A 326 6.15 6.40 10.55
CA PHE A 326 4.71 6.26 10.69
C PHE A 326 4.06 7.64 10.74
N ILE A 327 2.79 7.72 10.37
CA ILE A 327 2.05 8.98 10.29
C ILE A 327 1.05 9.14 11.43
N GLU A 328 0.95 10.35 11.95
CA GLU A 328 -0.11 10.81 12.84
C GLU A 328 -0.75 12.06 12.21
N VAL A 329 -2.03 11.96 11.88
CA VAL A 329 -2.87 13.07 11.41
C VAL A 329 -3.78 13.48 12.55
N THR A 330 -3.76 14.75 12.93
CA THR A 330 -4.63 15.32 13.97
C THR A 330 -5.56 16.35 13.35
N THR A 331 -6.84 16.23 13.62
CA THR A 331 -7.89 17.18 13.25
C THR A 331 -8.62 17.65 14.50
N GLU A 332 -9.53 18.61 14.37
CA GLU A 332 -10.41 19.01 15.48
C GLU A 332 -11.31 17.84 15.96
N ASN A 333 -11.70 16.95 15.06
CA ASN A 333 -12.73 15.93 15.30
C ASN A 333 -12.18 14.51 15.44
N GLY A 334 -10.85 14.33 15.47
CA GLY A 334 -10.27 12.99 15.56
C GLY A 334 -8.79 12.93 15.19
N VAL A 335 -8.22 11.76 15.42
CA VAL A 335 -6.83 11.41 15.15
C VAL A 335 -6.78 10.13 14.32
N LEU A 336 -5.88 10.10 13.34
CA LEU A 336 -5.50 8.90 12.62
C LEU A 336 -4.01 8.65 12.85
N ARG A 337 -3.65 7.46 13.32
CA ARG A 337 -2.27 7.08 13.63
C ARG A 337 -1.95 5.70 13.07
N THR A 338 -0.83 5.57 12.39
CA THR A 338 -0.24 4.27 12.05
C THR A 338 0.85 3.89 13.05
N SER A 339 1.01 2.60 13.34
CA SER A 339 2.10 2.01 14.13
C SER A 339 2.69 0.81 13.37
N PRO A 340 3.75 0.14 13.85
CA PRO A 340 4.26 -1.07 13.19
C PRO A 340 3.22 -2.17 12.93
N THR A 341 2.20 -2.27 13.79
CA THR A 341 1.23 -3.38 13.80
C THR A 341 -0.22 -2.93 13.63
N ASP A 342 -0.51 -1.64 13.78
CA ASP A 342 -1.89 -1.15 13.88
C ASP A 342 -2.12 0.14 13.09
N ILE A 343 -3.40 0.36 12.77
CA ILE A 343 -3.91 1.60 12.19
C ILE A 343 -5.11 2.00 13.06
N ASP A 344 -4.97 3.09 13.79
CA ASP A 344 -6.04 3.70 14.58
C ASP A 344 -6.60 4.89 13.80
N ASN A 345 -7.92 4.93 13.60
CA ASN A 345 -8.57 5.99 12.85
C ASN A 345 -9.90 6.38 13.51
N SER A 346 -9.93 7.60 14.03
CA SER A 346 -11.15 8.24 14.57
C SER A 346 -11.62 9.43 13.73
N ILE A 347 -10.96 9.71 12.60
CA ILE A 347 -11.37 10.79 11.70
C ILE A 347 -12.47 10.26 10.77
N ASP A 348 -13.68 10.80 10.91
CA ASP A 348 -14.81 10.41 10.08
C ASP A 348 -14.54 10.62 8.59
N GLY A 349 -14.90 9.63 7.78
CA GLY A 349 -14.67 9.61 6.33
C GLY A 349 -13.21 9.52 5.88
N ALA A 350 -12.23 9.45 6.79
CA ALA A 350 -10.83 9.24 6.40
C ALA A 350 -10.59 7.79 5.95
N ILE A 351 -9.92 7.63 4.81
CA ILE A 351 -9.62 6.32 4.22
C ILE A 351 -8.11 6.10 4.24
N VAL A 352 -7.67 4.91 4.69
CA VAL A 352 -6.26 4.48 4.63
C VAL A 352 -6.11 3.36 3.61
N SER A 353 -5.19 3.53 2.68
CA SER A 353 -4.78 2.52 1.71
C SER A 353 -3.32 2.15 1.93
N ILE A 354 -3.04 0.85 1.99
CA ILE A 354 -1.73 0.30 2.30
C ILE A 354 -1.16 -0.39 1.05
N GLY A 355 0.00 0.10 0.62
CA GLY A 355 0.87 -0.57 -0.35
C GLY A 355 1.49 -1.82 0.24
N LYS A 356 1.52 -2.90 -0.54
CA LYS A 356 2.17 -4.14 -0.16
C LYS A 356 3.67 -4.00 -0.36
N GLY A 357 4.40 -4.32 0.71
CA GLY A 357 5.83 -4.12 0.89
C GLY A 357 6.19 -4.07 2.37
N SER A 358 7.42 -4.44 2.69
CA SER A 358 7.98 -4.39 4.05
C SER A 358 7.97 -2.98 4.63
N GLY A 359 7.70 -2.85 5.94
CA GLY A 359 7.77 -1.56 6.65
C GLY A 359 6.70 -0.54 6.25
N GLY A 360 5.65 -0.99 5.55
CA GLY A 360 4.63 -0.13 4.96
C GLY A 360 5.10 0.55 3.69
N GLY A 361 5.23 -0.26 2.63
CA GLY A 361 5.82 0.13 1.33
C GLY A 361 5.30 1.46 0.78
N LEU A 362 4.02 1.80 1.00
CA LEU A 362 3.49 3.15 0.83
C LEU A 362 2.17 3.26 1.63
N VAL A 363 2.06 4.23 2.53
CA VAL A 363 0.78 4.54 3.19
C VAL A 363 0.14 5.73 2.46
N THR A 364 -1.13 5.60 2.08
CA THR A 364 -1.92 6.69 1.50
C THR A 364 -3.14 6.96 2.35
N ILE A 365 -3.29 8.19 2.81
CA ILE A 365 -4.46 8.67 3.57
C ILE A 365 -5.24 9.64 2.70
N SER A 366 -6.54 9.40 2.55
CA SER A 366 -7.47 10.35 1.96
C SER A 366 -8.35 10.96 3.06
N LEU A 367 -8.23 12.27 3.28
CA LEU A 367 -9.09 13.02 4.19
C LEU A 367 -10.22 13.68 3.39
N PRO A 368 -11.47 13.65 3.88
CA PRO A 368 -12.57 14.37 3.24
C PRO A 368 -12.22 15.85 3.04
N VAL A 369 -12.70 16.43 1.94
CA VAL A 369 -12.49 17.86 1.64
C VAL A 369 -13.14 18.80 2.67
N THR A 370 -14.01 18.30 3.55
CA THR A 370 -14.56 19.06 4.68
C THR A 370 -13.54 19.29 5.79
N VAL A 371 -12.45 18.52 5.84
CA VAL A 371 -11.38 18.65 6.85
C VAL A 371 -10.38 19.72 6.41
N GLN A 372 -10.67 20.98 6.74
CA GLN A 372 -9.87 22.14 6.33
C GLN A 372 -8.67 22.44 7.24
N ASN A 373 -8.69 21.92 8.47
CA ASN A 373 -7.64 22.14 9.47
C ASN A 373 -7.10 20.79 9.94
N PHE A 374 -5.81 20.55 9.74
CA PHE A 374 -5.16 19.34 10.23
C PHE A 374 -3.65 19.49 10.34
N ASP A 375 -3.08 18.74 11.27
CA ASP A 375 -1.64 18.59 11.43
C ASP A 375 -1.19 17.20 10.97
N VAL A 376 -0.03 17.13 10.34
CA VAL A 376 0.66 15.88 9.98
C VAL A 376 1.98 15.83 10.74
N ARG A 377 2.12 14.79 11.57
CA ARG A 377 3.33 14.43 12.31
C ARG A 377 3.86 13.10 11.80
N LEU A 378 5.17 12.95 11.88
CA LEU A 378 5.84 11.68 11.61
C LEU A 378 6.45 11.15 12.90
N VAL A 379 6.21 9.87 13.15
CA VAL A 379 6.60 9.18 14.37
C VAL A 379 7.41 7.93 14.04
N ARG A 380 8.32 7.54 14.94
CA ARG A 380 9.13 6.32 14.87
C ARG A 380 8.72 5.34 15.96
N ALA A 381 9.01 4.06 15.72
CA ALA A 381 8.58 2.96 16.58
C ALA A 381 9.12 3.07 18.02
N SER A 382 10.40 3.40 18.17
CA SER A 382 11.06 3.57 19.47
C SER A 382 12.18 4.61 19.39
N GLN A 383 12.80 4.94 20.53
CA GLN A 383 13.95 5.85 20.58
C GLN A 383 15.21 5.28 19.89
N ASP A 384 15.32 3.96 19.83
CA ASP A 384 16.48 3.23 19.28
C ASP A 384 16.46 3.19 17.74
N VAL A 385 15.30 3.46 17.14
CA VAL A 385 15.17 3.55 15.68
C VAL A 385 15.57 4.96 15.24
N PRO A 386 16.43 5.14 14.21
CA PRO A 386 16.74 6.46 13.67
C PRO A 386 15.50 7.27 13.27
N ALA A 387 15.64 8.60 13.18
CA ALA A 387 14.58 9.44 12.63
C ALA A 387 14.41 9.11 11.14
N ALA A 388 13.38 8.33 10.82
CA ALA A 388 13.14 7.70 9.52
C ALA A 388 13.42 8.63 8.34
N ASP A 389 14.23 8.17 7.37
CA ASP A 389 14.39 8.83 6.06
C ASP A 389 13.16 8.52 5.21
N VAL A 390 12.36 9.54 4.94
CA VAL A 390 11.02 9.39 4.35
C VAL A 390 10.77 10.38 3.23
N VAL A 391 9.76 10.06 2.42
CA VAL A 391 9.10 10.98 1.48
C VAL A 391 7.66 11.12 1.91
N LEU A 392 7.28 12.31 2.40
CA LEU A 392 5.92 12.67 2.76
C LEU A 392 5.33 13.57 1.67
N GLY A 393 4.25 13.14 1.02
CA GLY A 393 3.48 13.94 0.08
C GLY A 393 2.20 14.48 0.71
N LEU A 394 1.80 15.69 0.33
CA LEU A 394 0.50 16.27 0.61
C LEU A 394 -0.05 16.90 -0.68
N ARG A 395 -1.23 16.46 -1.11
CA ARG A 395 -1.99 17.06 -2.19
C ARG A 395 -3.33 17.56 -1.66
N ARG A 396 -3.54 18.87 -1.69
CA ARG A 396 -4.83 19.51 -1.38
C ARG A 396 -5.58 19.88 -2.64
N SER A 397 -6.90 20.09 -2.50
CA SER A 397 -7.78 20.51 -3.59
C SER A 397 -7.54 21.92 -4.12
N ASP A 398 -6.99 22.78 -3.27
CA ASP A 398 -6.91 24.23 -3.44
C ASP A 398 -5.46 24.75 -3.42
N GLY A 399 -4.47 23.87 -3.25
CA GLY A 399 -3.07 24.23 -3.05
C GLY A 399 -2.10 23.53 -4.00
N ALA A 400 -0.83 23.93 -3.92
CA ALA A 400 0.25 23.19 -4.55
C ALA A 400 0.39 21.79 -3.93
N SER A 401 0.84 20.82 -4.73
CA SER A 401 1.29 19.53 -4.21
C SER A 401 2.64 19.72 -3.51
N ILE A 402 2.71 19.36 -2.24
CA ILE A 402 3.88 19.50 -1.39
C ILE A 402 4.51 18.13 -1.19
N GLN A 403 5.82 18.02 -1.32
CA GLN A 403 6.57 16.82 -0.96
C GLN A 403 7.75 17.21 -0.07
N VAL A 404 7.94 16.49 1.03
CA VAL A 404 8.96 16.75 2.04
C VAL A 404 9.79 15.49 2.22
N THR A 405 11.12 15.61 2.18
CA THR A 405 12.02 14.46 2.24
C THR A 405 13.17 14.66 3.22
N GLY A 406 13.58 13.58 3.87
CA GLY A 406 14.71 13.53 4.82
C GLY A 406 14.40 12.70 6.06
N ASN A 407 15.27 12.84 7.06
CA ASN A 407 15.14 12.21 8.38
C ASN A 407 14.13 13.00 9.24
N LEU A 408 12.85 12.63 9.18
CA LEU A 408 11.76 13.50 9.64
C LEU A 408 10.99 12.96 10.86
N ALA A 409 11.04 11.65 11.13
CA ALA A 409 10.27 11.02 12.19
C ALA A 409 10.99 11.05 13.56
N HIS A 410 11.04 12.22 14.21
CA HIS A 410 11.73 12.36 15.50
C HIS A 410 10.86 11.99 16.71
N ASP A 411 9.54 12.15 16.60
CA ASP A 411 8.59 11.81 17.65
C ASP A 411 8.52 10.29 17.84
N VAL A 412 8.44 9.83 19.08
CA VAL A 412 8.37 8.39 19.40
C VAL A 412 6.94 8.03 19.77
N LEU A 413 6.42 6.93 19.19
CA LEU A 413 5.04 6.49 19.38
C LEU A 413 4.59 6.46 20.85
N SER A 414 5.42 5.90 21.73
CA SER A 414 5.13 5.75 23.16
C SER A 414 5.16 7.06 23.96
N ASN A 415 5.80 8.11 23.45
CA ASN A 415 5.82 9.40 24.12
C ASN A 415 4.45 10.08 24.00
N LYS A 416 4.01 10.84 25.00
CA LYS A 416 2.75 11.63 24.90
C LYS A 416 2.99 13.06 24.41
N ASN A 417 4.17 13.61 24.69
CA ASN A 417 4.55 14.94 24.21
C ASN A 417 5.02 14.82 22.76
N ARG A 418 4.27 15.43 21.85
CA ARG A 418 4.59 15.52 20.43
C ARG A 418 5.36 16.80 20.15
N SER A 419 6.26 16.76 19.18
CA SER A 419 6.88 17.96 18.65
C SER A 419 5.89 18.74 17.78
N THR A 420 6.32 19.91 17.32
CA THR A 420 5.55 20.70 16.34
C THR A 420 5.32 19.88 15.08
N ALA A 421 4.12 19.99 14.49
CA ALA A 421 3.79 19.27 13.27
C ALA A 421 4.79 19.59 12.13
N LEU A 422 5.07 18.57 11.32
CA LEU A 422 5.88 18.72 10.13
C LEU A 422 5.12 19.50 9.06
N ILE A 423 3.84 19.22 8.91
CA ILE A 423 2.92 19.98 8.06
C ILE A 423 1.71 20.41 8.90
N SER A 424 1.38 21.69 8.89
CA SER A 424 0.14 22.23 9.43
C SER A 424 -0.67 22.86 8.30
N VAL A 425 -1.92 22.45 8.19
CA VAL A 425 -2.86 22.87 7.16
C VAL A 425 -3.99 23.67 7.81
N THR A 426 -4.27 24.84 7.23
CA THR A 426 -5.48 25.64 7.50
C THR A 426 -6.17 25.99 6.17
N SER A 427 -7.34 26.63 6.25
CA SER A 427 -8.03 27.19 5.07
C SER A 427 -7.16 28.17 4.27
N ASP A 428 -6.31 28.93 4.97
CA ASP A 428 -5.63 30.10 4.41
C ASP A 428 -4.18 29.81 4.01
N GLU A 429 -3.57 28.77 4.57
CA GLU A 429 -2.18 28.40 4.28
C GLU A 429 -1.86 26.94 4.62
N THR A 430 -0.74 26.47 4.07
CA THR A 430 -0.04 25.26 4.50
C THR A 430 1.37 25.63 4.93
N SER A 431 1.73 25.27 6.16
CA SER A 431 3.06 25.50 6.71
C SER A 431 3.81 24.18 6.85
N VAL A 432 5.03 24.12 6.31
CA VAL A 432 5.94 22.99 6.47
C VAL A 432 7.11 23.42 7.33
N ARG A 433 7.35 22.71 8.44
CA ARG A 433 8.39 23.04 9.41
C ARG A 433 9.43 21.94 9.51
N ALA A 434 10.69 22.27 9.25
CA ALA A 434 11.77 21.32 9.46
C ALA A 434 11.90 20.95 10.96
N PRO A 435 12.23 19.68 11.28
CA PRO A 435 12.60 19.29 12.65
C PRO A 435 13.71 20.18 13.22
N LYS A 436 13.85 20.24 14.54
CA LYS A 436 14.92 21.03 15.17
C LYS A 436 16.29 20.37 15.03
N GLU A 437 16.30 19.11 14.68
CA GLU A 437 17.46 18.24 14.62
C GLU A 437 18.01 18.10 13.20
N ASN A 438 17.14 18.24 12.18
CA ASN A 438 17.46 17.88 10.80
C ASN A 438 16.90 18.89 9.79
N VAL A 439 17.55 18.92 8.63
CA VAL A 439 17.04 19.64 7.46
C VAL A 439 15.86 18.90 6.83
N ALA A 440 14.94 19.64 6.22
CA ALA A 440 13.88 19.09 5.39
C ALA A 440 14.04 19.57 3.95
N ARG A 441 14.00 18.66 2.97
CA ARG A 441 14.05 19.01 1.55
C ARG A 441 12.65 19.02 0.98
N LEU A 442 12.22 20.16 0.45
CA LEU A 442 10.86 20.40 -0.01
C LEU A 442 10.83 20.51 -1.52
N SER A 443 9.78 19.96 -2.13
CA SER A 443 9.35 20.30 -3.47
C SER A 443 7.88 20.75 -3.49
N LEU A 444 7.58 21.77 -4.27
CA LEU A 444 6.23 22.30 -4.51
C LEU A 444 5.90 22.14 -5.98
N SER A 445 4.78 21.50 -6.31
CA SER A 445 4.34 21.28 -7.68
C SER A 445 2.99 21.95 -7.91
N ALA A 446 2.94 22.90 -8.84
CA ALA A 446 1.70 23.55 -9.27
C ALA A 446 1.84 24.06 -10.71
N GLY A 447 0.80 23.87 -11.53
CA GLY A 447 0.82 24.23 -12.95
C GLY A 447 2.00 23.60 -13.70
N SER A 448 2.81 24.45 -14.35
CA SER A 448 4.04 24.07 -15.06
C SER A 448 5.32 24.20 -14.19
N ARG A 449 5.17 24.50 -12.89
CA ARG A 449 6.28 24.78 -11.97
C ARG A 449 6.53 23.63 -11.01
N ILE A 450 7.81 23.33 -10.80
CA ILE A 450 8.30 22.59 -9.64
C ILE A 450 9.30 23.46 -8.87
N SER A 451 9.04 23.80 -7.63
CA SER A 451 9.95 24.60 -6.80
C SER A 451 10.66 23.74 -5.79
N ARG A 452 11.96 23.93 -5.56
CA ARG A 452 12.77 23.16 -4.60
C ARG A 452 13.40 24.06 -3.56
N ARG A 453 13.43 23.60 -2.30
CA ARG A 453 14.10 24.29 -1.19
C ARG A 453 14.61 23.31 -0.15
N VAL A 454 15.77 23.60 0.44
CA VAL A 454 16.19 22.98 1.69
C VAL A 454 15.82 23.93 2.84
N LEU A 455 15.04 23.43 3.79
CA LEU A 455 14.78 24.11 5.06
C LEU A 455 15.84 23.68 6.07
N ASN A 456 16.52 24.65 6.66
CA ASN A 456 17.39 24.40 7.79
C ASN A 456 16.56 23.98 9.01
N ALA A 457 17.22 23.36 9.99
CA ALA A 457 16.57 22.90 11.19
C ALA A 457 15.73 24.01 11.86
N GLY A 458 14.46 23.72 12.12
CA GLY A 458 13.50 24.64 12.72
C GLY A 458 12.94 25.74 11.81
N GLU A 459 13.40 25.89 10.57
CA GLU A 459 12.81 26.82 9.60
C GLU A 459 11.40 26.37 9.20
N THR A 460 10.58 27.32 8.74
CA THR A 460 9.24 27.05 8.23
C THR A 460 9.04 27.70 6.88
N LEU A 461 8.48 26.96 5.92
CA LEU A 461 7.97 27.50 4.67
C LEU A 461 6.45 27.46 4.70
N THR A 462 5.83 28.60 4.39
CA THR A 462 4.38 28.77 4.32
C THR A 462 3.98 28.98 2.86
N VAL A 463 2.95 28.27 2.42
CA VAL A 463 2.37 28.35 1.07
C VAL A 463 0.89 28.70 1.20
N LYS A 464 0.44 29.76 0.52
CA LYS A 464 -0.99 30.07 0.40
C LYS A 464 -1.67 29.20 -0.67
N PRO A 465 -3.00 28.99 -0.58
CA PRO A 465 -3.80 28.41 -1.65
C PRO A 465 -3.56 29.09 -3.00
N ILE A 466 -3.82 28.34 -4.07
CA ILE A 466 -3.70 28.85 -5.43
C ILE A 466 -4.72 29.98 -5.63
N SER A 467 -4.22 31.16 -6.02
CA SER A 467 -5.05 32.33 -6.31
C SER A 467 -4.51 33.04 -7.56
N GLN A 468 -5.42 33.45 -8.46
CA GLN A 468 -5.07 34.19 -9.67
C GLN A 468 -3.93 33.54 -10.49
N ASN A 469 -3.96 32.21 -10.63
CA ASN A 469 -2.93 31.42 -11.32
C ASN A 469 -1.51 31.54 -10.72
N SER A 470 -1.42 31.81 -9.42
CA SER A 470 -0.17 31.87 -8.67
C SER A 470 -0.29 31.12 -7.35
N ILE A 471 0.84 30.72 -6.79
CA ILE A 471 0.96 30.43 -5.35
C ILE A 471 1.85 31.48 -4.71
N GLU A 472 1.59 31.80 -3.44
CA GLU A 472 2.47 32.69 -2.67
C GLU A 472 3.24 31.89 -1.63
N VAL A 473 4.55 32.14 -1.54
CA VAL A 473 5.43 31.47 -0.58
C VAL A 473 6.15 32.46 0.34
N SER A 474 6.31 32.10 1.61
CA SER A 474 7.06 32.87 2.62
C SER A 474 7.90 31.91 3.45
N VAL A 475 9.09 32.34 3.87
CA VAL A 475 9.97 31.55 4.74
C VAL A 475 10.19 32.28 6.06
N LYS A 476 10.03 31.54 7.15
CA LYS A 476 10.41 31.96 8.50
C LYS A 476 11.71 31.26 8.89
N GLY A 477 12.76 32.04 9.11
CA GLY A 477 14.06 31.57 9.57
C GLY A 477 14.01 31.07 11.03
N ALA A 478 15.06 30.34 11.45
CA ALA A 478 15.18 29.84 12.82
C ALA A 478 15.23 30.97 13.88
N ASN A 479 15.69 32.17 13.50
CA ASN A 479 15.67 33.38 14.32
C ASN A 479 14.27 34.01 14.48
N GLY A 480 13.24 33.43 13.88
CA GLY A 480 11.86 33.89 13.95
C GLY A 480 11.48 34.96 12.92
N SER A 481 12.44 35.51 12.16
CA SER A 481 12.17 36.50 11.12
C SER A 481 11.49 35.85 9.92
N ARG A 482 10.44 36.48 9.40
CA ARG A 482 9.65 35.98 8.26
C ARG A 482 9.87 36.87 7.04
N SER A 483 10.17 36.25 5.90
CA SER A 483 10.23 36.95 4.62
C SER A 483 8.82 37.40 4.18
N PRO A 484 8.70 38.48 3.40
CA PRO A 484 7.48 38.76 2.67
C PRO A 484 7.05 37.56 1.81
N PHE A 485 5.75 37.48 1.52
CA PHE A 485 5.23 36.53 0.55
C PHE A 485 5.70 36.91 -0.86
N VAL A 486 6.17 35.91 -1.61
CA VAL A 486 6.59 36.06 -3.01
C VAL A 486 5.71 35.19 -3.89
N PRO A 487 5.10 35.75 -4.95
CA PRO A 487 4.29 34.97 -5.88
C PRO A 487 5.17 34.11 -6.80
N ILE A 488 4.70 32.89 -7.07
CA ILE A 488 5.20 31.98 -8.08
C ILE A 488 4.09 31.79 -9.10
N ASP A 489 4.31 32.32 -10.31
CA ASP A 489 3.35 32.23 -11.40
C ASP A 489 3.28 30.79 -11.97
N LEU A 490 2.06 30.27 -12.04
CA LEU A 490 1.73 28.94 -12.51
C LEU A 490 1.46 28.88 -14.01
N THR A 491 1.68 29.98 -14.76
CA THR A 491 1.40 30.11 -16.20
C THR A 491 1.69 28.85 -16.99
N SER A 492 0.80 28.55 -17.92
CA SER A 492 0.86 27.42 -18.85
C SER A 492 1.94 27.63 -19.93
N GLN A 493 3.18 27.87 -19.50
CA GLN A 493 4.32 27.76 -20.41
C GLN A 493 4.38 26.32 -20.93
N SER A 494 4.77 26.16 -22.20
CA SER A 494 4.87 24.86 -22.88
C SER A 494 6.02 23.98 -22.38
N ALA A 495 6.64 24.32 -21.25
CA ALA A 495 7.73 23.55 -20.65
C ALA A 495 7.65 23.60 -19.12
N THR A 496 7.92 22.45 -18.49
CA THR A 496 8.13 22.39 -17.05
C THR A 496 9.37 23.19 -16.67
N THR A 497 9.23 24.09 -15.70
CA THR A 497 10.35 24.87 -15.15
C THR A 497 10.55 24.50 -13.69
N GLU A 498 11.80 24.15 -13.35
CA GLU A 498 12.22 23.99 -11.97
C GLU A 498 12.68 25.35 -11.41
N LEU A 499 12.34 25.64 -10.14
CA LEU A 499 12.68 26.88 -9.45
C LEU A 499 13.39 26.56 -8.14
N ASN A 500 14.65 26.96 -7.99
CA ASN A 500 15.33 26.90 -6.70
C ASN A 500 14.95 28.12 -5.85
N VAL A 501 14.42 27.87 -4.66
CA VAL A 501 13.95 28.91 -3.73
C VAL A 501 14.98 29.12 -2.62
N SER A 502 15.77 30.18 -2.72
CA SER A 502 16.81 30.56 -1.76
C SER A 502 16.46 31.86 -1.02
N LEU A 503 17.16 32.12 0.09
CA LEU A 503 17.21 33.46 0.70
C LEU A 503 18.51 34.13 0.25
N ASP A 504 18.46 35.39 -0.12
CA ASP A 504 19.67 36.21 -0.30
C ASP A 504 20.21 36.72 1.04
N ASP A 505 21.34 37.43 1.00
CA ASP A 505 22.01 37.98 2.19
C ASP A 505 21.14 38.99 2.97
N THR A 506 20.07 39.50 2.37
CA THR A 506 19.10 40.42 2.98
C THR A 506 17.89 39.70 3.59
N GLY A 507 17.83 38.37 3.46
CA GLY A 507 16.70 37.57 3.91
C GLY A 507 15.49 37.63 2.97
N LYS A 508 15.66 38.10 1.74
CA LYS A 508 14.63 38.12 0.71
C LYS A 508 14.67 36.83 -0.11
N LEU A 509 13.50 36.32 -0.49
CA LEU A 509 13.38 35.12 -1.32
C LEU A 509 13.81 35.41 -2.76
N THR A 510 14.65 34.52 -3.29
CA THR A 510 15.11 34.51 -4.68
C THR A 510 14.68 33.22 -5.37
N LEU A 511 14.26 33.34 -6.64
CA LEU A 511 13.79 32.23 -7.46
C LEU A 511 14.73 32.07 -8.66
N LEU A 512 15.51 30.99 -8.67
CA LEU A 512 16.46 30.70 -9.76
C LEU A 512 15.89 29.59 -10.66
N PRO A 513 15.52 29.91 -11.92
CA PRO A 513 14.93 28.93 -12.82
C PRO A 513 15.96 27.99 -13.44
N SER A 514 15.58 26.72 -13.61
CA SER A 514 16.26 25.71 -14.40
C SER A 514 15.25 24.96 -15.26
N ARG A 515 15.70 24.44 -16.42
CA ARG A 515 14.84 23.66 -17.32
C ARG A 515 14.87 22.19 -16.93
N VAL A 516 13.72 21.54 -16.97
CA VAL A 516 13.63 20.07 -16.92
C VAL A 516 14.01 19.51 -18.29
N ALA A 517 15.06 18.70 -18.34
CA ALA A 517 15.56 18.13 -19.58
C ALA A 517 14.59 17.08 -20.15
N PRO A 518 14.40 17.04 -21.48
CA PRO A 518 13.64 15.97 -22.11
C PRO A 518 14.39 14.64 -22.00
N ILE A 519 13.65 13.56 -21.76
CA ILE A 519 14.15 12.19 -21.75
C ILE A 519 13.57 11.41 -22.92
N ARG A 520 14.33 10.45 -23.46
CA ARG A 520 13.86 9.56 -24.53
C ARG A 520 12.84 8.58 -23.97
N VAL A 521 11.74 8.39 -24.69
CA VAL A 521 10.66 7.45 -24.35
C VAL A 521 10.20 6.72 -25.61
N SER A 522 9.53 5.59 -25.40
CA SER A 522 8.95 4.76 -26.45
C SER A 522 7.43 4.83 -26.41
N ALA A 523 6.80 4.41 -27.50
CA ALA A 523 5.35 4.20 -27.51
C ALA A 523 4.94 3.21 -26.41
N ALA A 524 3.79 3.47 -25.77
CA ALA A 524 3.25 2.58 -24.74
C ALA A 524 3.04 1.17 -25.31
N THR A 525 3.48 0.15 -24.57
CA THR A 525 3.36 -1.25 -25.02
C THR A 525 2.02 -1.84 -24.56
N PRO A 526 1.14 -2.31 -25.47
CA PRO A 526 -0.08 -2.99 -25.08
C PRO A 526 0.21 -4.26 -24.27
N ARG A 527 -0.61 -4.53 -23.25
CA ARG A 527 -0.50 -5.74 -22.42
C ARG A 527 -1.58 -6.75 -22.80
N ASN A 528 -1.20 -8.02 -22.92
CA ASN A 528 -2.14 -9.11 -23.15
C ASN A 528 -2.85 -9.51 -21.84
N PHE A 529 -4.17 -9.65 -21.91
CA PHE A 529 -5.03 -10.13 -20.82
C PHE A 529 -5.84 -11.37 -21.22
N SER A 530 -5.65 -11.90 -22.43
CA SER A 530 -6.24 -13.16 -22.83
C SER A 530 -5.37 -14.29 -22.30
N PRO A 531 -5.90 -15.20 -21.46
CA PRO A 531 -5.18 -16.40 -21.07
C PRO A 531 -4.74 -17.18 -22.31
N GLY A 532 -3.51 -17.70 -22.29
CA GLY A 532 -3.04 -18.59 -23.35
C GLY A 532 -3.78 -19.93 -23.28
N LYS A 533 -3.94 -20.61 -24.42
CA LYS A 533 -4.51 -21.98 -24.42
C LYS A 533 -3.65 -22.88 -23.53
N ALA A 534 -4.28 -23.60 -22.62
CA ALA A 534 -3.64 -24.73 -21.96
C ALA A 534 -3.26 -25.75 -23.04
N ASN A 535 -2.03 -26.26 -22.99
CA ASN A 535 -1.75 -27.53 -23.64
C ASN A 535 -2.51 -28.51 -22.76
N GLN A 536 -3.54 -29.14 -23.31
CA GLN A 536 -4.08 -30.35 -22.71
C GLN A 536 -2.93 -31.36 -22.69
N THR A 537 -2.19 -31.42 -21.59
CA THR A 537 -1.42 -32.61 -21.28
C THR A 537 -2.47 -33.61 -20.86
N THR A 538 -2.93 -34.42 -21.80
CA THR A 538 -3.75 -35.60 -21.55
C THR A 538 -2.92 -36.54 -20.68
N THR A 539 -3.02 -36.39 -19.36
CA THR A 539 -2.74 -37.48 -18.44
C THR A 539 -4.06 -38.22 -18.22
N THR A 540 -4.60 -38.79 -19.30
CA THR A 540 -5.65 -39.81 -19.21
C THR A 540 -4.94 -41.15 -19.03
N THR A 541 -4.72 -41.53 -17.79
CA THR A 541 -4.81 -42.94 -17.40
C THR A 541 -5.85 -43.04 -16.32
N VAL A 542 -7.11 -42.85 -16.74
CA VAL A 542 -8.24 -43.50 -16.06
C VAL A 542 -8.17 -44.96 -16.50
N PRO A 543 -8.07 -45.94 -15.59
CA PRO A 543 -8.20 -47.34 -16.00
C PRO A 543 -9.60 -47.54 -16.57
N THR A 544 -9.66 -48.04 -17.80
CA THR A 544 -10.89 -48.43 -18.48
C THR A 544 -11.61 -49.45 -17.62
N ILE A 545 -12.81 -49.12 -17.15
CA ILE A 545 -13.74 -50.12 -16.63
C ILE A 545 -14.32 -50.80 -17.87
N GLU A 546 -13.80 -51.97 -18.22
CA GLU A 546 -14.52 -52.91 -19.08
C GLU A 546 -15.77 -53.37 -18.31
N ILE A 547 -16.93 -52.96 -18.80
CA ILE A 547 -18.20 -53.59 -18.42
C ILE A 547 -18.34 -54.80 -19.35
N SER A 548 -18.01 -55.99 -18.84
CA SER A 548 -18.42 -57.24 -19.46
C SER A 548 -19.94 -57.39 -19.29
N GLU A 549 -20.68 -57.43 -20.40
CA GLU A 549 -22.07 -57.88 -20.37
C GLU A 549 -22.09 -59.40 -20.09
N PRO A 550 -23.02 -59.91 -19.26
CA PRO A 550 -23.18 -61.34 -19.04
C PRO A 550 -23.89 -62.02 -20.22
N ASP A 551 -23.50 -63.27 -20.47
CA ASP A 551 -23.96 -64.17 -21.55
C ASP A 551 -25.49 -64.25 -21.77
#